data_AF-A0A7M3XKL7-F1
#
_entry.id   AF-A0A7M3XKL7-F1
#
_cell.length_a   1.000
_cell.length_b   1.000
_cell.length_c   1.000
_cell.angle_alpha   90.00
_cell.angle_beta   90.00
_cell.angle_gamma   90.00
#
_symmetry.space_group_name_H-M   'P 1'
#
loop_
_entity.id
_entity.type
_entity.pdbx_description
1 polymer ?
#
loop_
_entity_poly.entity_id
_entity_poly.type
_entity_poly.pdbx_seq_one_letter_code
_entity_poly.pdbx_strand_id
1 'polypeptide(L)'
;MTKQPLNEPVLGYSPGSPERKSIIQEIDRQMSETIEIPCIINGEEVFTGHTIPQVIPHNHGHILANVHLAGRKEMESACSAAVNAQRSWIEMGLEERCKIFEKCADLLAGDWRMRVNASTMLNQSKTVFQAEIDSACELIDFWRFNCHYARGFHDDLQPLVSPDGVLNSTDIRPLEGFV
;
A
#
# COMPACT_ATOMS: atom_id res chain seq x y z
N MET A 1 8.20 24.23 -7.21
CA MET A 1 7.94 23.42 -6.01
C MET A 1 6.46 23.11 -5.94
N THR A 2 6.09 21.83 -6.02
CA THR A 2 4.72 21.36 -5.77
C THR A 2 4.34 21.68 -4.32
N LYS A 3 3.13 22.19 -4.09
CA LYS A 3 2.62 22.48 -2.74
C LYS A 3 2.66 21.21 -1.89
N GLN A 4 3.09 21.34 -0.64
CA GLN A 4 3.11 20.23 0.33
C GLN A 4 1.71 19.60 0.45
N PRO A 5 1.59 18.26 0.46
CA PRO A 5 0.31 17.58 0.65
C PRO A 5 -0.28 17.92 2.03
N LEU A 6 -1.61 17.85 2.12
CA LEU A 6 -2.34 17.97 3.38
C LEU A 6 -2.60 16.57 3.93
N ASN A 7 -2.60 16.45 5.25
CA ASN A 7 -3.00 15.22 5.92
C ASN A 7 -4.44 14.86 5.57
N GLU A 8 -4.67 13.57 5.40
CA GLU A 8 -5.99 13.02 5.13
C GLU A 8 -6.92 13.24 6.34
N PRO A 9 -8.13 13.80 6.14
CA PRO A 9 -9.09 13.98 7.22
C PRO A 9 -9.51 12.65 7.84
N VAL A 10 -9.57 12.61 9.17
CA VAL A 10 -10.09 11.48 9.94
C VAL A 10 -11.62 11.55 9.96
N LEU A 11 -12.29 10.50 9.50
CA LEU A 11 -13.75 10.38 9.56
C LEU A 11 -14.23 10.05 10.98
N GLY A 12 -15.39 10.60 11.36
CA GLY A 12 -15.89 10.55 12.73
C GLY A 12 -16.69 9.30 13.10
N TYR A 13 -17.37 8.68 12.13
CA TYR A 13 -18.23 7.50 12.35
C TYR A 13 -19.31 7.68 13.44
N SER A 14 -19.81 8.91 13.57
CA SER A 14 -20.86 9.29 14.50
C SER A 14 -22.16 8.50 14.23
N PRO A 15 -23.03 8.30 15.23
CA PRO A 15 -24.34 7.69 15.02
C PRO A 15 -25.11 8.39 13.89
N GLY A 16 -25.61 7.61 12.92
CA GLY A 16 -26.36 8.12 11.76
C GLY A 16 -25.52 8.71 10.62
N SER A 17 -24.19 8.79 10.76
CA SER A 17 -23.32 9.30 9.69
C SER A 17 -23.27 8.36 8.47
N PRO A 18 -23.08 8.89 7.25
CA PRO A 18 -22.94 8.07 6.05
C PRO A 18 -21.79 7.07 6.15
N GLU A 19 -20.62 7.49 6.64
CA GLU A 19 -19.45 6.62 6.79
C GLU A 19 -19.70 5.47 7.77
N ARG A 20 -20.47 5.71 8.84
CA ARG A 20 -20.86 4.64 9.78
C ARG A 20 -21.79 3.64 9.11
N LYS A 21 -22.71 4.09 8.27
CA LYS A 21 -23.58 3.18 7.51
C LYS A 21 -22.76 2.33 6.53
N SER A 22 -21.85 2.96 5.79
CA SER A 22 -21.02 2.28 4.79
C SER A 22 -20.06 1.26 5.40
N ILE A 23 -19.40 1.58 6.53
CA ILE A 23 -18.50 0.62 7.17
C ILE A 23 -19.23 -0.60 7.72
N ILE A 24 -20.44 -0.43 8.26
CA ILE A 24 -21.27 -1.56 8.73
C ILE A 24 -21.64 -2.46 7.54
N GLN A 25 -22.07 -1.88 6.43
CA GLN A 25 -22.41 -2.63 5.22
C GLN A 25 -21.21 -3.42 4.68
N GLU A 26 -20.02 -2.83 4.70
CA GLU A 26 -18.82 -3.50 4.21
C GLU A 26 -18.32 -4.59 5.16
N ILE A 27 -18.46 -4.41 6.48
CA ILE A 27 -18.23 -5.47 7.48
C ILE A 27 -19.17 -6.64 7.22
N ASP A 28 -20.48 -6.39 7.08
CA ASP A 28 -21.46 -7.44 6.82
C ASP A 28 -21.15 -8.20 5.52
N ARG A 29 -20.73 -7.47 4.47
CA ARG A 29 -20.32 -8.06 3.20
C ARG A 29 -19.12 -8.99 3.37
N GLN A 30 -18.04 -8.52 4.00
CA GLN A 30 -16.82 -9.31 4.20
C GLN A 30 -17.04 -10.51 5.13
N MET A 31 -17.92 -10.39 6.14
CA MET A 31 -18.29 -11.50 7.03
C MET A 31 -19.20 -12.55 6.35
N SER A 32 -19.77 -12.25 5.18
CA SER A 32 -20.63 -13.19 4.44
C SER A 32 -19.88 -14.04 3.43
N GLU A 33 -18.60 -13.78 3.22
CA GLU A 33 -17.73 -14.51 2.30
C GLU A 33 -16.54 -15.12 3.02
N THR A 34 -16.01 -16.21 2.46
CA THR A 34 -14.68 -16.72 2.81
C THR A 34 -13.88 -16.75 1.52
N ILE A 35 -12.81 -15.96 1.46
CA ILE A 35 -11.99 -15.81 0.24
C ILE A 35 -10.73 -16.69 0.29
N GLU A 36 -10.16 -16.98 -0.88
CA GLU A 36 -8.78 -17.50 -0.96
C GLU A 36 -7.83 -16.33 -1.19
N ILE A 37 -6.73 -16.26 -0.44
CA ILE A 37 -5.68 -15.26 -0.62
C ILE A 37 -4.46 -15.95 -1.25
N PRO A 38 -4.25 -15.83 -2.57
CA PRO A 38 -3.10 -16.41 -3.25
C PRO A 38 -1.83 -15.60 -2.99
N CYS A 39 -0.68 -16.17 -3.34
CA CYS A 39 0.51 -15.35 -3.58
C CYS A 39 0.32 -14.56 -4.89
N ILE A 40 0.72 -13.29 -4.95
CA ILE A 40 0.75 -12.52 -6.20
C ILE A 40 2.19 -12.44 -6.68
N ILE A 41 2.51 -13.11 -7.79
CA ILE A 41 3.87 -13.17 -8.34
C ILE A 41 3.82 -12.70 -9.79
N ASN A 42 4.55 -11.62 -10.10
CA ASN A 42 4.59 -11.01 -11.43
C ASN A 42 3.20 -10.66 -12.00
N GLY A 43 2.28 -10.22 -11.13
CA GLY A 43 0.90 -9.87 -11.51
C GLY A 43 -0.06 -11.06 -11.64
N GLU A 44 0.41 -12.29 -11.39
CA GLU A 44 -0.42 -13.50 -11.48
C GLU A 44 -0.75 -14.06 -10.09
N GLU A 45 -1.96 -14.61 -9.96
CA GLU A 45 -2.40 -15.33 -8.77
C GLU A 45 -1.81 -16.75 -8.74
N VAL A 46 -1.09 -17.09 -7.67
CA VAL A 46 -0.46 -18.39 -7.45
C VAL A 46 -1.09 -19.08 -6.23
N PHE A 47 -1.89 -20.10 -6.51
CA PHE A 47 -2.54 -20.95 -5.51
C PHE A 47 -1.64 -22.16 -5.20
N THR A 48 -1.05 -22.18 -4.01
CA THR A 48 -0.08 -23.22 -3.60
C THR A 48 -0.73 -24.53 -3.12
N GLY A 49 -2.03 -24.51 -2.83
CA GLY A 49 -2.75 -25.60 -2.16
C GLY A 49 -2.37 -25.82 -0.68
N HIS A 50 -1.29 -25.21 -0.18
CA HIS A 50 -0.91 -25.22 1.22
C HIS A 50 -1.44 -23.95 1.90
N THR A 51 -2.55 -24.09 2.62
CA THR A 51 -3.28 -22.94 3.18
C THR A 51 -3.33 -22.94 4.70
N ILE A 52 -3.46 -21.74 5.26
CA ILE A 52 -3.82 -21.53 6.68
C ILE A 52 -5.09 -20.67 6.78
N PRO A 53 -5.98 -20.94 7.74
CA PRO A 53 -7.15 -20.10 7.95
C PRO A 53 -6.74 -18.78 8.61
N GLN A 54 -7.25 -17.69 8.06
CA GLN A 54 -7.21 -16.35 8.62
C GLN A 54 -8.57 -16.05 9.25
N VAL A 55 -8.58 -15.87 10.57
CA VAL A 55 -9.81 -15.72 11.38
C VAL A 55 -9.98 -14.29 11.91
N ILE A 56 -11.18 -13.99 12.42
CA ILE A 56 -11.43 -12.76 13.19
C ILE A 56 -10.86 -12.93 14.61
N PRO A 57 -9.92 -12.11 15.11
CA PRO A 57 -9.33 -12.34 16.44
C PRO A 57 -10.35 -12.26 17.60
N HIS A 58 -11.33 -11.36 17.50
CA HIS A 58 -12.42 -11.23 18.49
C HIS A 58 -13.58 -12.23 18.27
N ASN A 59 -13.50 -13.07 17.23
CA ASN A 59 -14.44 -14.15 16.96
C ASN A 59 -13.72 -15.27 16.17
N HIS A 60 -12.79 -15.95 16.83
CA HIS A 60 -11.87 -16.91 16.22
C HIS A 60 -12.55 -18.14 15.57
N GLY A 61 -13.85 -18.35 15.79
CA GLY A 61 -14.64 -19.36 15.07
C GLY A 61 -15.06 -18.94 13.65
N HIS A 62 -14.87 -17.68 13.28
CA HIS A 62 -15.22 -17.14 11.97
C HIS A 62 -13.97 -17.00 11.08
N ILE A 63 -14.00 -17.67 9.92
CA ILE A 63 -12.90 -17.68 8.94
C ILE A 63 -13.21 -16.62 7.87
N LEU A 64 -12.31 -15.65 7.72
CA LEU A 64 -12.38 -14.61 6.68
C LEU A 64 -11.76 -15.09 5.37
N ALA A 65 -10.65 -15.82 5.47
CA ALA A 65 -9.92 -16.29 4.31
C ALA A 65 -9.11 -17.56 4.58
N ASN A 66 -8.79 -18.31 3.53
CA ASN A 66 -7.67 -19.25 3.55
C ASN A 66 -6.49 -18.65 2.77
N VAL A 67 -5.34 -18.55 3.42
CA VAL A 67 -4.16 -17.89 2.87
C VAL A 67 -3.18 -18.92 2.37
N HIS A 68 -2.78 -18.80 1.11
CA HIS A 68 -1.76 -19.65 0.51
C HIS A 68 -0.37 -19.28 1.01
N LEU A 69 0.32 -20.25 1.62
CA LEU A 69 1.69 -20.09 2.07
C LEU A 69 2.66 -20.35 0.93
N ALA A 70 3.55 -19.37 0.67
CA ALA A 70 4.63 -19.50 -0.28
C ALA A 70 5.67 -20.54 0.18
N GLY A 71 6.05 -21.46 -0.70
CA GLY A 71 7.19 -22.32 -0.53
C GLY A 71 8.45 -21.75 -1.18
N ARG A 72 9.53 -22.54 -1.19
CA ARG A 72 10.80 -22.18 -1.83
C ARG A 72 10.61 -21.78 -3.29
N LYS A 73 9.82 -22.54 -4.05
CA LYS A 73 9.58 -22.32 -5.48
C LYS A 73 8.92 -20.96 -5.74
N GLU A 74 7.91 -20.62 -4.96
CA GLU A 74 7.19 -19.35 -5.05
C GLU A 74 8.13 -18.18 -4.69
N MET A 75 8.94 -18.32 -3.64
CA MET A 75 9.93 -17.32 -3.25
C MET A 75 10.99 -17.09 -4.35
N GLU A 76 11.58 -18.15 -4.89
CA GLU A 76 12.57 -18.04 -5.99
C GLU A 76 11.97 -17.39 -7.24
N SER A 77 10.70 -17.70 -7.53
CA SER A 77 9.95 -17.09 -8.64
C SER A 77 9.68 -15.61 -8.39
N ALA A 78 9.29 -15.23 -7.16
CA ALA A 78 9.08 -13.84 -6.77
C ALA A 78 10.35 -13.00 -6.83
N CYS A 79 11.48 -13.51 -6.32
CA CYS A 79 12.77 -12.82 -6.40
C CYS A 79 13.20 -12.63 -7.86
N SER A 80 13.07 -13.67 -8.69
CA SER A 80 13.40 -13.59 -10.11
C SER A 80 12.51 -12.57 -10.84
N ALA A 81 11.21 -12.56 -10.56
CA ALA A 81 10.28 -11.59 -11.12
C ALA A 81 10.62 -10.14 -10.72
N ALA A 82 10.93 -9.90 -9.44
CA ALA A 82 11.30 -8.57 -8.95
C ALA A 82 12.57 -8.05 -9.65
N VAL A 83 13.62 -8.87 -9.76
CA VAL A 83 14.86 -8.50 -10.46
C VAL A 83 14.62 -8.27 -11.95
N ASN A 84 13.82 -9.13 -12.60
CA ASN A 84 13.50 -8.98 -14.03
C ASN A 84 12.71 -7.69 -14.33
N ALA A 85 11.82 -7.26 -13.42
CA ALA A 85 11.03 -6.04 -13.56
C ALA A 85 11.81 -4.76 -13.20
N GLN A 86 12.97 -4.89 -12.54
CA GLN A 86 13.73 -3.77 -11.98
C GLN A 86 14.06 -2.72 -13.05
N ARG A 87 14.60 -3.12 -14.20
CA ARG A 87 15.02 -2.17 -15.24
C ARG A 87 13.84 -1.31 -15.72
N SER A 88 12.70 -1.93 -16.06
CA SER A 88 11.52 -1.19 -16.52
C SER A 88 10.95 -0.27 -15.44
N TRP A 89 11.00 -0.69 -14.17
CA TRP A 89 10.57 0.16 -13.05
C TRP A 89 11.49 1.37 -12.84
N ILE A 90 12.80 1.19 -13.04
CA ILE A 90 13.78 2.28 -12.99
C ILE A 90 13.57 3.26 -14.15
N GLU A 91 13.45 2.74 -15.38
CA GLU A 91 13.28 3.52 -16.62
C GLU A 91 11.99 4.34 -16.65
N MET A 92 10.96 3.92 -15.92
CA MET A 92 9.72 4.68 -15.72
C MET A 92 9.97 6.09 -15.12
N GLY A 93 11.06 6.27 -14.38
CA GLY A 93 11.41 7.54 -13.76
C GLY A 93 10.59 7.85 -12.51
N LEU A 94 11.07 8.82 -11.71
CA LEU A 94 10.47 9.13 -10.41
C LEU A 94 9.02 9.61 -10.54
N GLU A 95 8.73 10.47 -11.50
CA GLU A 95 7.41 11.11 -11.61
C GLU A 95 6.30 10.09 -11.91
N GLU A 96 6.51 9.19 -12.86
CA GLU A 96 5.52 8.16 -13.19
C GLU A 96 5.36 7.14 -12.06
N ARG A 97 6.44 6.82 -11.34
CA ARG A 97 6.34 6.00 -10.11
C ARG A 97 5.51 6.69 -9.04
N CYS A 98 5.71 8.00 -8.80
CA CYS A 98 4.92 8.76 -7.84
C CYS A 98 3.43 8.77 -8.20
N LYS A 99 3.09 8.93 -9.49
CA LYS A 99 1.68 8.92 -9.95
C LYS A 99 0.94 7.62 -9.59
N ILE A 100 1.63 6.49 -9.53
CA ILE A 100 1.04 5.21 -9.10
C ILE A 100 0.60 5.30 -7.64
N PHE A 101 1.48 5.73 -6.75
CA PHE A 101 1.18 5.86 -5.32
C PHE A 101 0.15 6.95 -5.04
N GLU A 102 0.21 8.08 -5.74
CA GLU A 102 -0.81 9.12 -5.65
C GLU A 102 -2.17 8.60 -6.10
N LYS A 103 -2.23 7.79 -7.16
CA LYS A 103 -3.46 7.12 -7.57
C LYS A 103 -3.97 6.13 -6.53
N CYS A 104 -3.08 5.36 -5.89
CA CYS A 104 -3.44 4.49 -4.77
C CYS A 104 -4.04 5.29 -3.60
N ALA A 105 -3.44 6.43 -3.25
CA ALA A 105 -3.95 7.33 -2.22
C ALA A 105 -5.36 7.84 -2.53
N ASP A 106 -5.62 8.25 -3.78
CA ASP A 106 -6.94 8.73 -4.18
C ASP A 106 -7.99 7.60 -4.18
N LEU A 107 -7.62 6.39 -4.62
CA LEU A 107 -8.50 5.23 -4.56
C LEU A 107 -8.85 4.86 -3.12
N LEU A 108 -7.86 4.90 -2.21
CA LEU A 108 -8.04 4.61 -0.79
C LEU A 108 -8.81 5.71 -0.05
N ALA A 109 -8.65 6.98 -0.44
CA ALA A 109 -9.43 8.09 0.11
C ALA A 109 -10.91 8.01 -0.28
N GLY A 110 -11.20 7.41 -1.44
CA GLY A 110 -12.55 7.19 -1.97
C GLY A 110 -13.05 5.76 -1.77
N ASP A 111 -13.32 5.09 -2.88
CA ASP A 111 -14.10 3.84 -2.95
C ASP A 111 -13.49 2.66 -2.19
N TRP A 112 -12.19 2.69 -1.91
CA TRP A 112 -11.51 1.61 -1.18
C TRP A 112 -11.47 1.82 0.34
N ARG A 113 -11.79 3.01 0.84
CA ARG A 113 -11.62 3.35 2.27
C ARG A 113 -12.32 2.36 3.19
N MET A 114 -13.61 2.11 2.94
CA MET A 114 -14.41 1.22 3.78
C MET A 114 -13.96 -0.24 3.65
N ARG A 115 -13.54 -0.66 2.45
CA ARG A 115 -13.09 -2.04 2.18
C ARG A 115 -11.84 -2.35 2.98
N VAL A 116 -10.87 -1.45 2.93
CA VAL A 116 -9.61 -1.60 3.69
C VAL A 116 -9.87 -1.48 5.18
N ASN A 117 -10.60 -0.46 5.66
CA ASN A 117 -10.91 -0.32 7.08
C ASN A 117 -11.69 -1.52 7.65
N ALA A 118 -12.69 -2.05 6.95
CA ALA A 118 -13.44 -3.22 7.40
C ALA A 118 -12.53 -4.45 7.49
N SER A 119 -11.66 -4.68 6.50
CA SER A 119 -10.69 -5.77 6.51
C SER A 119 -9.73 -5.64 7.70
N THR A 120 -9.23 -4.44 7.97
CA THR A 120 -8.37 -4.15 9.12
C THR A 120 -9.10 -4.39 10.45
N MET A 121 -10.35 -3.93 10.58
CA MET A 121 -11.16 -4.15 11.77
C MET A 121 -11.38 -5.64 12.02
N LEU A 122 -11.80 -6.39 11.00
CA LEU A 122 -12.12 -7.81 11.10
C LEU A 122 -10.85 -8.65 11.35
N ASN A 123 -9.78 -8.41 10.60
CA ASN A 123 -8.60 -9.24 10.67
C ASN A 123 -7.66 -8.92 11.84
N GLN A 124 -7.57 -7.64 12.23
CA GLN A 124 -6.64 -7.20 13.28
C GLN A 124 -7.37 -6.77 14.56
N SER A 125 -8.69 -6.95 14.62
CA SER A 125 -9.53 -6.58 15.76
C SER A 125 -9.44 -5.10 16.16
N LYS A 126 -9.16 -4.23 15.19
CA LYS A 126 -9.14 -2.78 15.41
C LYS A 126 -10.56 -2.25 15.56
N THR A 127 -10.71 -1.23 16.40
CA THR A 127 -11.93 -0.42 16.40
C THR A 127 -11.98 0.43 15.12
N VAL A 128 -13.17 0.92 14.75
CA VAL A 128 -13.31 1.75 13.53
C VAL A 128 -12.39 2.97 13.53
N PHE A 129 -12.19 3.61 14.68
CA PHE A 129 -11.26 4.73 14.80
C PHE A 129 -9.80 4.28 14.61
N GLN A 130 -9.41 3.14 15.19
CA GLN A 130 -8.04 2.63 15.04
C GLN A 130 -7.74 2.17 13.61
N ALA A 131 -8.73 1.62 12.90
CA ALA A 131 -8.57 1.31 11.47
C ALA A 131 -8.52 2.59 10.62
N GLU A 132 -9.37 3.57 10.93
CA GLU A 132 -9.41 4.84 10.20
C GLU A 132 -8.09 5.60 10.22
N ILE A 133 -7.49 5.75 11.41
CA ILE A 133 -6.26 6.53 11.54
C ILE A 133 -5.04 5.82 10.92
N ASP A 134 -5.08 4.50 10.79
CA ASP A 134 -4.00 3.65 10.28
C ASP A 134 -4.20 3.29 8.80
N SER A 135 -5.14 2.39 8.53
CA SER A 135 -5.31 1.77 7.22
C SER A 135 -5.99 2.65 6.18
N ALA A 136 -6.48 3.82 6.59
CA ALA A 136 -6.88 4.91 5.70
C ALA A 136 -5.92 6.10 5.82
N CYS A 137 -6.03 6.91 6.89
CA CYS A 137 -5.33 8.19 6.98
C CYS A 137 -3.81 8.06 6.87
N GLU A 138 -3.18 7.23 7.72
CA GLU A 138 -1.72 7.09 7.74
C GLU A 138 -1.19 6.50 6.42
N LEU A 139 -1.85 5.49 5.84
CA LEU A 139 -1.44 4.92 4.56
C LEU A 139 -1.58 5.89 3.38
N ILE A 140 -2.68 6.65 3.32
CA ILE A 140 -2.90 7.72 2.32
C ILE A 140 -1.80 8.79 2.46
N ASP A 141 -1.51 9.20 3.69
CA ASP A 141 -0.49 10.19 3.98
C ASP A 141 0.90 9.66 3.60
N PHE A 142 1.24 8.41 3.92
CA PHE A 142 2.51 7.82 3.50
C PHE A 142 2.71 7.90 1.98
N TRP A 143 1.70 7.54 1.18
CA TRP A 143 1.82 7.63 -0.27
C TRP A 143 1.98 9.07 -0.76
N ARG A 144 1.17 10.02 -0.26
CA ARG A 144 1.23 11.42 -0.70
C ARG A 144 2.51 12.12 -0.24
N PHE A 145 2.86 11.99 1.03
CA PHE A 145 4.03 12.64 1.61
C PHE A 145 5.34 12.03 1.11
N ASN A 146 5.46 10.70 0.97
CA ASN A 146 6.68 10.11 0.41
C ASN A 146 6.89 10.51 -1.06
N CYS A 147 5.83 10.65 -1.86
CA CYS A 147 5.96 11.21 -3.22
C CYS A 147 6.43 12.66 -3.20
N HIS A 148 5.92 13.48 -2.28
CA HIS A 148 6.38 14.86 -2.09
C HIS A 148 7.86 14.92 -1.69
N TYR A 149 8.27 14.12 -0.69
CA TYR A 149 9.66 14.06 -0.23
C TYR A 149 10.61 13.55 -1.31
N ALA A 150 10.24 12.48 -2.01
CA ALA A 150 11.08 11.91 -3.06
C ALA A 150 11.34 12.91 -4.21
N ARG A 151 10.35 13.74 -4.57
CA ARG A 151 10.52 14.82 -5.55
C ARG A 151 11.48 15.92 -5.06
N GLY A 152 11.56 16.14 -3.76
CA GLY A 152 12.49 17.11 -3.16
C GLY A 152 13.95 16.64 -3.09
N PHE A 153 14.19 15.32 -3.08
CA PHE A 153 15.53 14.78 -2.84
C PHE A 153 16.61 15.23 -3.84
N HIS A 154 16.26 15.42 -5.12
CA HIS A 154 17.23 15.93 -6.09
C HIS A 154 17.64 17.36 -5.77
N ASP A 155 16.65 18.22 -5.50
CA ASP A 155 16.86 19.63 -5.18
C ASP A 155 17.64 19.79 -3.86
N ASP A 156 17.39 18.95 -2.86
CA ASP A 156 18.10 18.96 -1.57
C ASP A 156 19.60 18.62 -1.71
N LEU A 157 19.99 17.90 -2.77
CA LEU A 157 21.37 17.48 -3.03
C LEU A 157 22.05 18.29 -4.15
N GLN A 158 21.40 19.34 -4.67
CA GLN A 158 21.88 20.16 -5.79
C GLN A 158 21.75 21.68 -5.55
N PRO A 159 22.55 22.52 -6.24
CA PRO A 159 23.76 22.16 -6.97
C PRO A 159 24.92 21.90 -6.02
N LEU A 160 25.90 21.12 -6.46
CA LEU A 160 27.18 21.01 -5.75
C LEU A 160 28.09 22.18 -6.10
N VAL A 161 29.09 22.45 -5.24
CA VAL A 161 30.16 23.41 -5.56
C VAL A 161 30.88 22.93 -6.82
N SER A 162 30.79 23.73 -7.88
CA SER A 162 31.38 23.44 -9.18
C SER A 162 32.44 24.50 -9.51
N PRO A 163 33.72 24.12 -9.65
CA PRO A 163 34.76 25.02 -10.15
C PRO A 163 34.47 25.50 -11.58
N ASP A 164 35.13 26.57 -12.01
CA ASP A 164 35.02 27.08 -13.37
C ASP A 164 35.36 25.99 -14.41
N GLY A 165 34.46 25.78 -15.37
CA GLY A 165 34.60 24.76 -16.41
C GLY A 165 34.17 23.35 -15.99
N VAL A 166 33.68 23.15 -14.76
CA VAL A 166 33.20 21.86 -14.24
C VAL A 166 31.72 21.96 -13.90
N LEU A 167 30.96 20.88 -14.08
CA LEU A 167 29.59 20.74 -13.59
C LEU A 167 29.49 19.46 -12.76
N ASN A 168 29.25 19.62 -11.46
CA ASN A 168 29.05 18.51 -10.53
C ASN A 168 27.56 18.29 -10.28
N SER A 169 27.11 17.04 -10.35
CA SER A 169 25.73 16.63 -10.02
C SER A 169 25.70 15.32 -9.24
N THR A 170 24.64 15.13 -8.47
CA THR A 170 24.37 13.90 -7.70
C THR A 170 23.23 13.14 -8.34
N ASP A 171 23.42 11.83 -8.48
CA ASP A 171 22.37 10.89 -8.86
C ASP A 171 22.02 9.97 -7.69
N ILE A 172 20.74 9.92 -7.33
CA ILE A 172 20.20 9.10 -6.24
C ILE A 172 19.77 7.77 -6.84
N ARG A 173 20.73 6.85 -6.91
CA ARG A 173 20.51 5.54 -7.51
C ARG A 173 19.62 4.66 -6.62
N PRO A 174 18.71 3.87 -7.21
CA PRO A 174 18.04 2.79 -6.49
C PRO A 174 19.05 1.70 -6.09
N LEU A 175 18.67 0.86 -5.14
CA LEU A 175 19.45 -0.33 -4.79
C LEU A 175 19.41 -1.37 -5.93
N GLU A 176 20.48 -2.15 -6.04
CA GLU A 176 20.57 -3.28 -6.97
C GLU A 176 19.99 -4.55 -6.32
N GLY A 177 19.28 -5.38 -7.10
CA GLY A 177 18.58 -6.56 -6.58
C GLY A 177 17.11 -6.31 -6.22
N PHE A 178 16.66 -6.84 -5.08
CA PHE A 178 15.29 -6.72 -4.60
C PHE A 178 15.28 -6.33 -3.11
N VAL A 179 14.15 -5.79 -2.64
CA VAL A 179 13.86 -5.48 -1.23
C VAL A 179 12.77 -6.40 -0.73
#